data_AF-A0A9D8YUH0-F1
#
_entry.id   AF-A0A9D8YUH0-F1
#
_cell.length_a   1.000
_cell.length_b   1.000
_cell.length_c   1.000
_cell.angle_alpha   90.00
_cell.angle_beta   90.00
_cell.angle_gamma   90.00
#
_symmetry.space_group_name_H-M   'P 1'
#
loop_
_entity.id
_entity.type
_entity.pdbx_description
1 polymer ?
#
loop_
_entity_poly.entity_id
_entity_poly.type
_entity_poly.pdbx_seq_one_letter_code
_entity_poly.pdbx_strand_id
1 'polypeptide(L)'
;MLALTTQEKSIYPEPTLSEMMNLAVEFGILARVRRLNGRVRMEVLNEHYDVTEEEAGTLVKGLLLGYFYNQKRDDLSLARWEK
;
A
#
# COMPACT_ATOMS: atom_id res chain seq x y z
N MET A 1 -31.37 2.29 31.41
CA MET A 1 -30.24 1.45 30.98
C MET A 1 -30.04 1.66 29.49
N LEU A 2 -29.04 2.47 29.11
CA LEU A 2 -28.66 2.64 27.71
C LEU A 2 -27.74 1.47 27.35
N ALA A 3 -28.21 0.62 26.44
CA ALA A 3 -27.40 -0.45 25.90
C ALA A 3 -26.23 0.16 25.12
N LEU A 4 -25.01 -0.08 25.60
CA LEU A 4 -23.78 0.22 24.87
C LEU A 4 -23.81 -0.59 23.58
N THR A 5 -24.00 0.09 22.44
CA THR A 5 -23.87 -0.50 21.12
C THR A 5 -22.46 -1.06 20.99
N THR A 6 -22.38 -2.38 20.82
CA THR A 6 -21.16 -3.11 20.50
C THR A 6 -20.52 -2.45 19.27
N GLN A 7 -19.37 -1.80 19.43
CA GLN A 7 -18.55 -1.39 18.29
C GLN A 7 -18.20 -2.67 17.52
N GLU A 8 -18.83 -2.88 16.36
CA GLU A 8 -18.40 -3.89 15.40
C GLU A 8 -16.96 -3.54 15.02
N LYS A 9 -16.02 -4.37 15.49
CA LYS A 9 -14.62 -4.29 15.10
C LYS A 9 -14.57 -4.59 13.60
N SER A 10 -14.56 -3.54 12.79
CA SER A 10 -14.43 -3.66 11.34
C SER A 10 -13.13 -4.41 11.04
N ILE A 11 -13.26 -5.65 10.56
CA ILE A 11 -12.12 -6.44 10.11
C ILE A 11 -11.80 -5.94 8.71
N TYR A 12 -10.75 -5.13 8.59
CA TYR A 12 -10.20 -4.79 7.29
C TYR A 12 -9.38 -5.99 6.79
N PRO A 13 -9.72 -6.56 5.62
CA PRO A 13 -8.90 -7.62 5.03
C PRO A 13 -7.51 -7.08 4.67
N GLU A 14 -6.50 -7.95 4.68
CA GLU A 14 -5.18 -7.57 4.17
C GLU A 14 -5.30 -7.22 2.67
N PRO A 15 -4.72 -6.10 2.22
CA PRO A 15 -4.79 -5.72 0.82
C PRO A 15 -4.05 -6.73 -0.06
N THR A 16 -4.65 -7.06 -1.19
CA THR A 16 -4.03 -7.87 -2.24
C THR A 16 -2.85 -7.13 -2.87
N LEU A 17 -1.96 -7.89 -3.53
CA LEU A 17 -0.85 -7.30 -4.29
C LEU A 17 -1.32 -6.30 -5.35
N SER A 18 -2.46 -6.59 -6.00
CA SER A 18 -3.04 -5.71 -7.01
C SER A 18 -3.52 -4.39 -6.41
N GLU A 19 -4.18 -4.43 -5.25
CA GLU A 19 -4.63 -3.20 -4.56
C GLU A 19 -3.43 -2.35 -4.12
N MET A 20 -2.40 -2.98 -3.57
CA MET A 20 -1.17 -2.26 -3.18
C MET A 20 -0.45 -1.65 -4.40
N MET A 21 -0.39 -2.36 -5.53
CA MET A 21 0.20 -1.83 -6.76
C MET A 21 -0.59 -0.65 -7.31
N ASN A 22 -1.92 -0.75 -7.32
CA ASN A 22 -2.80 0.34 -7.76
C ASN A 22 -2.58 1.58 -6.89
N LEU A 23 -2.54 1.42 -5.56
CA LEU A 23 -2.24 2.50 -4.64
C LEU A 23 -0.87 3.14 -4.91
N ALA A 24 0.16 2.32 -5.19
CA ALA A 24 1.48 2.82 -5.52
C ALA A 24 1.52 3.57 -6.87
N VAL A 25 0.68 3.20 -7.84
CA VAL A 25 0.48 3.96 -9.09
C VAL A 25 -0.24 5.28 -8.82
N GLU A 26 -1.28 5.28 -7.98
CA GLU A 26 -2.02 6.50 -7.60
C GLU A 26 -1.13 7.54 -6.92
N PHE A 27 -0.19 7.09 -6.09
CA PHE A 27 0.83 7.95 -5.48
C PHE A 27 1.98 8.34 -6.43
N GLY A 28 1.97 7.87 -7.67
CA GLY A 28 3.04 8.14 -8.64
C GLY A 28 4.37 7.47 -8.31
N ILE A 29 4.38 6.48 -7.40
CA ILE A 29 5.58 5.70 -7.06
C ILE A 29 5.88 4.72 -8.19
N LEU A 30 4.84 4.08 -8.72
CA LEU A 30 4.90 3.18 -9.88
C LEU A 30 4.38 3.90 -11.13
N ALA A 31 5.18 3.91 -12.18
CA ALA A 31 4.78 4.49 -13.47
C ALA A 31 4.09 3.46 -14.38
N ARG A 32 4.52 2.20 -14.32
CA ARG A 32 3.98 1.13 -15.18
C ARG A 32 4.16 -0.23 -14.53
N VAL A 33 3.13 -1.08 -14.63
CA VAL A 33 3.17 -2.47 -14.14
C VAL A 33 2.70 -3.41 -15.24
N ARG A 34 3.43 -4.49 -15.49
CA ARG A 34 3.04 -5.57 -16.41
C ARG A 34 3.23 -6.92 -15.72
N ARG A 35 2.23 -7.80 -15.83
CA ARG A 35 2.30 -9.17 -15.32
C ARG A 35 2.36 -10.13 -16.50
N LEU A 36 3.37 -10.98 -16.55
CA LEU A 36 3.57 -11.98 -17.59
C LEU A 36 4.22 -13.22 -16.98
N ASN A 37 3.56 -14.37 -17.14
CA ASN A 37 4.08 -15.70 -16.76
C ASN A 37 4.63 -15.79 -15.33
N GLY A 38 3.88 -15.29 -14.34
CA GLY A 38 4.28 -15.33 -12.92
C GLY A 38 5.39 -14.33 -12.54
N ARG A 39 5.79 -13.47 -13.48
CA ARG A 39 6.71 -12.36 -13.25
C ARG A 39 5.99 -11.03 -13.33
N VAL A 40 6.45 -10.08 -12.53
CA VAL A 40 5.96 -8.72 -12.48
C VAL A 40 7.09 -7.79 -12.91
N ARG A 41 6.85 -7.06 -13.99
CA ARG A 41 7.71 -5.96 -14.42
C ARG A 41 7.14 -4.64 -13.94
N MET A 42 7.93 -3.88 -13.18
CA MET A 42 7.54 -2.60 -12.60
C MET A 42 8.53 -1.51 -13.00
N GLU A 43 8.01 -0.32 -13.28
CA GLU A 43 8.79 0.89 -13.49
C GLU A 43 8.63 1.80 -12.26
N VAL A 44 9.70 2.01 -11.51
CA VAL A 44 9.76 2.80 -10.27
C VAL A 44 10.75 3.93 -10.50
N LEU A 45 10.32 5.19 -10.52
CA LEU A 45 11.20 6.36 -10.63
C LEU A 45 12.31 6.26 -11.72
N ASN A 46 11.96 5.73 -12.90
CA ASN A 46 12.84 5.45 -14.06
C ASN A 46 13.72 4.18 -13.96
N GLU A 47 13.62 3.41 -12.87
CA GLU A 47 14.24 2.09 -12.75
C GLU A 47 13.24 0.98 -13.09
N HIS A 48 13.74 -0.09 -13.69
CA HIS A 48 12.94 -1.24 -14.07
C HIS A 48 13.27 -2.44 -13.18
N TYR A 49 12.22 -3.03 -12.60
CA TYR A 49 12.30 -4.23 -11.79
C TYR A 49 11.60 -5.36 -12.53
N ASP A 50 12.21 -6.54 -12.57
CA ASP A 50 11.63 -7.75 -13.12
C ASP A 50 11.75 -8.86 -12.07
N VAL A 51 10.67 -9.10 -11.35
CA VAL A 51 10.64 -9.90 -10.12
C VAL A 51 9.51 -10.92 -10.14
N THR A 52 9.55 -11.90 -9.26
CA THR A 52 8.42 -12.80 -9.00
C THR A 52 7.28 -12.08 -8.30
N GLU A 53 6.08 -12.68 -8.23
CA GLU A 53 4.95 -12.09 -7.50
C GLU A 53 5.22 -11.92 -6.00
N GLU A 54 5.93 -12.86 -5.38
CA GLU A 54 6.29 -12.79 -3.96
C GLU A 54 7.25 -11.62 -3.69
N GLU A 55 8.30 -11.50 -4.50
CA GLU A 55 9.25 -10.39 -4.43
C GLU A 55 8.57 -9.05 -4.72
N ALA A 56 7.64 -9.01 -5.68
CA ALA A 56 6.85 -7.82 -5.96
C ALA A 56 6.01 -7.40 -4.74
N GLY A 57 5.43 -8.34 -4.01
CA GLY A 57 4.72 -8.06 -2.76
C GLY A 57 5.60 -7.39 -1.72
N THR A 58 6.80 -7.92 -1.52
CA THR A 58 7.79 -7.32 -0.60
C THR A 58 8.22 -5.93 -1.06
N LEU A 59 8.53 -5.77 -2.36
CA LEU A 59 8.97 -4.49 -2.93
C LEU A 59 7.90 -3.40 -2.78
N VAL A 60 6.65 -3.70 -3.20
CA VAL A 60 5.55 -2.72 -3.17
C VAL A 60 5.21 -2.32 -1.73
N LYS A 61 5.21 -3.27 -0.78
CA LYS A 61 5.06 -2.97 0.65
C LYS A 61 6.15 -2.01 1.13
N GLY A 62 7.41 -2.28 0.79
CA GLY A 62 8.55 -1.42 1.13
C GLY A 62 8.44 -0.01 0.53
N LEU A 63 8.03 0.09 -0.73
CA LEU A 63 7.82 1.36 -1.43
C LEU A 63 6.71 2.20 -0.79
N LEU A 64 5.56 1.59 -0.48
CA LEU A 64 4.45 2.28 0.20
C LEU A 64 4.84 2.74 1.60
N LEU A 65 5.52 1.90 2.38
CA LEU A 65 6.03 2.28 3.70
C LEU A 65 7.02 3.44 3.61
N GLY A 66 7.96 3.38 2.66
CA GLY A 66 8.91 4.46 2.41
C GLY A 66 8.23 5.76 2.02
N TYR A 67 7.22 5.69 1.13
CA TYR A 67 6.40 6.84 0.74
C TYR A 67 5.69 7.45 1.94
N PHE A 68 4.95 6.66 2.73
CA PHE A 68 4.24 7.16 3.92
C PHE A 68 5.18 7.70 5.00
N TYR A 69 6.35 7.09 5.16
CA TYR A 69 7.38 7.59 6.07
C TYR A 69 7.90 8.96 5.62
N ASN A 70 8.16 9.13 4.33
CA ASN A 70 8.65 10.38 3.75
C ASN A 70 7.58 11.48 3.70
N GLN A 71 6.29 11.11 3.60
CA GLN A 71 5.15 12.03 3.65
C GLN A 71 4.81 12.54 5.06
N LYS A 72 5.61 12.22 6.09
CA LYS A 72 5.47 12.83 7.41
C LYS A 72 5.87 14.31 7.39
N ARG A 73 4.93 15.18 7.03
CA ARG A 73 4.88 16.52 7.65
C ARG A 73 3.51 17.14 7.95
N ASP A 74 2.38 16.71 7.38
CA ASP A 74 1.08 17.28 7.81
C ASP A 74 -0.11 16.30 7.92
N ASP A 75 -0.27 15.31 7.04
CA ASP A 75 -1.56 14.58 6.98
C ASP A 75 -1.80 13.58 8.13
N LEU A 76 -0.74 12.98 8.68
CA LEU A 76 -0.86 12.07 9.83
C LEU A 76 -1.16 12.81 11.15
N SER A 77 -1.03 14.15 11.20
CA SER A 77 -1.39 14.94 12.38
C SER A 77 -2.90 15.14 12.54
N LEU A 78 -3.69 14.88 11.49
CA LEU A 78 -5.15 14.94 11.50
C LEU A 78 -5.79 13.66 12.07
N ALA A 79 -5.05 12.55 12.13
CA ALA A 79 -5.53 11.32 12.74
C ALA A 79 -5.41 11.42 14.28
N ARG A 80 -6.42 12.01 14.92
CA ARG A 80 -6.63 11.88 16.37
C ARG A 80 -6.96 10.43 16.69
N TRP A 81 -5.97 9.66 17.11
CA TRP A 81 -6.19 8.39 17.78
C TRP A 81 -6.48 8.70 19.26
N GLU A 82 -7.75 8.66 19.66
CA GLU A 82 -8.12 8.78 21.07
C GLU A 82 -7.55 7.59 21.85
N LYS A 83 -6.97 7.89 23.02
CA LYS A 83 -6.34 6.92 23.93
C LYS A 83 -7.37 6.13 24.71
#